data_AF-A0AAV6AEU4-F1
#
_entry.id   AF-A0AAV6AEU4-F1
#
_cell.length_a   1.000
_cell.length_b   1.000
_cell.length_c   1.000
_cell.angle_alpha   90.00
_cell.angle_beta   90.00
_cell.angle_gamma   90.00
#
_symmetry.space_group_name_H-M   'P 1'
#
loop_
_entity.id
_entity.type
_entity.pdbx_description
1 polymer ?
#
loop_
_entity_poly.entity_id
_entity_poly.type
_entity_poly.pdbx_seq_one_letter_code
_entity_poly.pdbx_strand_id
1 'polypeptide(L)'
;MPHRVETGGGVGRPPLRAWLAAVLTAVLWLPASARAGHELPFYPSFYPQEIKIDSIEPASAAPLVAKSAVQAYVGGDPFAGRKLPADMAPAESLGAFLVVTLNPAAPGFDTAERRCERARRIVGSLVPDPSWTLHAYPVTPYHADYLEHADLVPAIKASAGDTFRLRARGPLAERAAGKLRTADGAWDATVEEITLDELLAAQRTGLNGSLGPLWVKRGWYHAWLLHNGSVADPAARQVATESYR
;
A
#
# COMPACT_ATOMS: atom_id res chain seq x y z
N MET A 1 -48.33 51.29 45.51
CA MET A 1 -48.45 50.13 44.59
C MET A 1 -47.06 49.57 44.35
N PRO A 2 -46.90 48.24 44.29
CA PRO A 2 -45.70 47.54 44.74
C PRO A 2 -44.72 47.22 43.59
N HIS A 3 -43.41 47.28 43.86
CA HIS A 3 -42.41 46.59 43.05
C HIS A 3 -41.98 45.31 43.78
N ARG A 4 -42.31 44.19 43.14
CA ARG A 4 -42.09 42.82 43.58
C ARG A 4 -40.62 42.46 43.37
N VAL A 5 -39.95 42.02 44.43
CA VAL A 5 -38.64 41.34 44.36
C VAL A 5 -38.91 39.89 43.99
N GLU A 6 -38.43 39.43 42.83
CA GLU A 6 -38.41 38.02 42.47
C GLU A 6 -37.17 37.35 43.06
N THR A 7 -37.41 36.42 43.99
CA THR A 7 -36.41 35.54 44.60
C THR A 7 -36.03 34.41 43.65
N GLY A 8 -34.76 34.02 43.69
CA GLY A 8 -34.08 33.10 42.77
C GLY A 8 -34.78 31.77 42.50
N GLY A 9 -34.82 31.41 41.21
CA GLY A 9 -35.14 30.07 40.75
C GLY A 9 -33.94 29.15 40.95
N GLY A 10 -34.01 28.28 41.97
CA GLY A 10 -33.10 27.15 42.10
C GLY A 10 -33.26 26.21 40.91
N VAL A 11 -32.17 25.92 40.21
CA VAL A 11 -32.13 24.86 39.19
C VAL A 11 -32.28 23.52 39.92
N GLY A 12 -33.52 23.04 40.02
CA GLY A 12 -33.82 21.73 40.57
C GLY A 12 -33.09 20.66 39.78
N ARG A 13 -32.20 19.91 40.44
CA ARG A 13 -31.60 18.71 39.85
C ARG A 13 -32.75 17.78 39.42
N PRO A 14 -32.80 17.33 38.15
CA PRO A 14 -33.87 16.44 37.73
C PRO A 14 -33.84 15.18 38.60
N PRO A 15 -35.00 14.62 38.98
CA PRO A 15 -35.05 13.40 39.77
C PRO A 15 -34.26 12.31 39.03
N LEU A 16 -33.54 11.46 39.78
CA LEU A 16 -32.65 10.42 39.25
C LEU A 16 -33.31 9.59 38.13
N ARG A 17 -34.63 9.40 38.23
CA ARG A 17 -35.47 8.71 37.23
C ARG A 17 -35.59 9.46 35.90
N ALA A 18 -35.67 10.79 35.91
CA ALA A 18 -35.66 11.61 34.70
C ALA A 18 -34.29 11.62 34.03
N TRP A 19 -33.22 11.60 34.82
CA TRP A 19 -31.85 11.43 34.31
C TRP A 19 -31.63 10.04 33.72
N LEU A 20 -32.06 8.98 34.41
CA LEU A 20 -32.02 7.60 33.90
C LEU A 20 -32.84 7.44 32.63
N ALA A 21 -34.04 8.02 32.58
CA ALA A 21 -34.87 8.02 31.38
C ALA A 21 -34.16 8.75 30.23
N ALA A 22 -33.63 9.95 30.46
CA ALA A 22 -32.90 10.70 29.44
C ALA A 22 -31.65 9.95 28.92
N VAL A 23 -30.90 9.30 29.81
CA VAL A 23 -29.75 8.46 29.45
C VAL A 23 -30.18 7.23 28.66
N LEU A 24 -31.24 6.53 29.08
CA LEU A 24 -31.80 5.39 28.35
C LEU A 24 -32.30 5.78 26.95
N THR A 25 -33.00 6.91 26.84
CA THR A 25 -33.46 7.43 25.54
C THR A 25 -32.27 7.83 24.65
N ALA A 26 -31.24 8.45 25.22
CA ALA A 26 -30.02 8.80 24.48
C ALA A 26 -29.25 7.55 24.02
N VAL A 27 -29.20 6.48 24.83
CA VAL A 27 -28.58 5.21 24.45
C VAL A 27 -29.37 4.49 23.35
N LEU A 28 -30.70 4.54 23.39
CA LEU A 28 -31.57 3.96 22.37
C LEU A 28 -31.57 4.72 21.04
N TRP A 29 -31.21 6.02 21.06
CA TRP A 29 -31.15 6.88 19.88
C TRP A 29 -29.75 7.06 19.31
N LEU A 30 -28.70 6.49 19.93
CA LEU A 30 -27.42 6.31 19.26
C LEU A 30 -27.65 5.31 18.13
N PRO A 31 -27.48 5.70 16.84
CA PRO A 31 -27.55 4.75 15.76
C PRO A 31 -26.32 3.85 15.89
N ALA A 32 -26.47 2.75 16.61
CA ALA A 32 -25.62 1.60 16.39
C ALA A 32 -25.79 1.31 14.91
N SER A 33 -24.77 1.65 14.12
CA SER A 33 -24.65 1.22 12.74
C SER A 33 -24.38 -0.27 12.79
N ALA A 34 -25.37 -1.04 13.23
CA ALA A 34 -25.45 -2.46 13.01
C ALA A 34 -25.63 -2.58 11.50
N ARG A 35 -24.50 -2.60 10.79
CA ARG A 35 -24.41 -3.24 9.49
C ARG A 35 -24.68 -4.73 9.74
N ALA A 36 -25.93 -5.06 10.01
CA ALA A 36 -26.44 -6.40 9.82
C ALA A 36 -26.31 -6.60 8.31
N GLY A 37 -25.19 -7.21 7.91
CA GLY A 37 -25.05 -7.73 6.56
C GLY A 37 -26.30 -8.53 6.30
N HIS A 38 -27.09 -8.12 5.31
CA HIS A 38 -28.14 -8.96 4.79
C HIS A 38 -27.43 -10.06 3.99
N GLU A 39 -26.80 -10.98 4.71
CA GLU A 39 -26.31 -12.22 4.13
C GLU A 39 -27.54 -13.02 3.73
N LEU A 40 -27.73 -13.22 2.42
CA LEU A 40 -28.71 -14.19 1.97
C LEU A 40 -28.30 -15.55 2.56
N PRO A 41 -29.20 -16.28 3.25
CA PRO A 41 -28.89 -17.62 3.79
C PRO A 41 -28.69 -18.66 2.68
N PHE A 42 -28.85 -18.25 1.42
CA PHE A 42 -28.59 -19.04 0.24
C PHE A 42 -27.49 -18.36 -0.58
N TYR A 43 -26.25 -18.76 -0.32
CA TYR A 43 -25.19 -18.57 -1.30
C TYR A 43 -25.32 -19.71 -2.31
N PRO A 44 -25.53 -19.43 -3.61
CA PRO A 44 -25.33 -20.44 -4.63
C PRO A 44 -23.97 -21.08 -4.38
N SER A 45 -23.87 -22.41 -4.51
CA SER A 45 -22.66 -23.23 -4.26
C SER A 45 -21.42 -22.86 -5.12
N PHE A 46 -21.47 -21.73 -5.81
CA PHE A 46 -20.41 -21.12 -6.59
C PHE A 46 -19.39 -20.35 -5.71
N TYR A 47 -19.72 -20.03 -4.47
CA TYR A 47 -18.74 -19.47 -3.52
C TYR A 47 -18.23 -20.57 -2.58
N PRO A 48 -16.90 -20.77 -2.47
CA PRO A 48 -16.35 -21.73 -1.54
C PRO A 48 -16.78 -21.34 -0.12
N GLN A 49 -17.41 -22.28 0.60
CA GLN A 49 -17.83 -22.07 2.00
C GLN A 49 -16.62 -21.94 2.93
N GLU A 50 -15.46 -22.43 2.50
CA GLU A 50 -14.22 -22.38 3.26
C GLU A 50 -13.03 -22.18 2.30
N ILE A 51 -12.14 -21.25 2.64
CA ILE A 51 -10.84 -21.07 1.97
C ILE A 51 -9.77 -21.50 2.97
N LYS A 52 -9.07 -22.59 2.66
CA LYS A 52 -7.93 -23.03 3.45
C LYS A 52 -6.65 -22.41 2.92
N ILE A 53 -5.89 -21.77 3.80
CA ILE A 53 -4.57 -21.19 3.48
C ILE A 53 -3.52 -21.99 4.25
N ASP A 54 -2.65 -22.69 3.52
CA ASP A 54 -1.56 -23.48 4.08
C ASP A 54 -0.21 -22.95 3.57
N SER A 55 0.83 -23.03 4.40
CA SER A 55 2.22 -22.87 3.94
C SER A 55 2.74 -24.20 3.43
N ILE A 56 3.34 -24.20 2.24
CA ILE A 56 3.91 -25.39 1.60
C ILE A 56 5.34 -25.12 1.16
N GLU A 57 6.18 -26.16 1.17
CA GLU A 57 7.54 -26.08 0.64
C GLU A 57 7.48 -25.77 -0.88
N PRO A 58 8.20 -24.76 -1.40
CA PRO A 58 8.12 -24.37 -2.81
C PRO A 58 8.38 -25.53 -3.78
N ALA A 59 9.32 -26.41 -3.46
CA ALA A 59 9.63 -27.60 -4.26
C ALA A 59 8.46 -28.60 -4.38
N SER A 60 7.49 -28.54 -3.46
CA SER A 60 6.30 -29.40 -3.44
C SER A 60 5.09 -28.75 -4.14
N ALA A 61 5.16 -27.48 -4.54
CA ALA A 61 4.02 -26.73 -5.04
C ALA A 61 3.52 -27.26 -6.41
N ALA A 62 4.42 -27.45 -7.37
CA ALA A 62 4.05 -27.90 -8.72
C ALA A 62 3.17 -29.17 -8.76
N PRO A 63 3.53 -30.29 -8.09
CA PRO A 63 2.70 -31.49 -8.13
C PRO A 63 1.35 -31.31 -7.41
N LEU A 64 1.25 -30.41 -6.42
CA LEU A 64 -0.01 -30.13 -5.73
C LEU A 64 -0.95 -29.29 -6.59
N VAL A 65 -0.41 -28.27 -7.25
CA VAL A 65 -1.14 -27.42 -8.20
C VAL A 65 -1.58 -28.26 -9.40
N ALA A 66 -0.68 -29.05 -10.00
CA ALA A 66 -0.94 -29.88 -11.17
C ALA A 66 -2.08 -30.91 -11.00
N LYS A 67 -2.36 -31.36 -9.76
CA LYS A 67 -3.45 -32.30 -9.45
C LYS A 67 -4.67 -31.61 -8.80
N SER A 68 -4.72 -30.28 -8.82
CA SER A 68 -5.79 -29.46 -8.25
C SER A 68 -6.01 -29.68 -6.74
N ALA A 69 -4.98 -30.16 -6.03
CA ALA A 69 -5.00 -30.24 -4.56
C ALA A 69 -4.76 -28.85 -3.93
N VAL A 70 -4.12 -27.95 -4.67
CA VAL A 70 -4.03 -26.52 -4.37
C VAL A 70 -4.58 -25.77 -5.58
N GLN A 71 -5.62 -24.95 -5.38
CA GLN A 71 -6.29 -24.23 -6.47
C GLN A 71 -5.57 -22.93 -6.84
N ALA A 72 -4.81 -22.34 -5.91
CA ALA A 72 -4.00 -21.15 -6.14
C ALA A 72 -2.71 -21.23 -5.31
N TYR A 73 -1.60 -20.84 -5.93
CA TYR A 73 -0.29 -20.78 -5.28
C TYR A 73 0.24 -19.35 -5.34
N VAL A 74 0.64 -18.83 -4.18
CA VAL A 74 1.25 -17.50 -4.05
C VAL A 74 2.73 -17.68 -3.77
N GLY A 75 3.58 -17.24 -4.70
CA GLY A 75 5.03 -17.42 -4.65
C GLY A 75 5.66 -17.30 -6.04
N GLY A 76 6.91 -17.75 -6.17
CA GLY A 76 7.58 -17.86 -7.47
C GLY A 76 6.90 -18.87 -8.39
N ASP A 77 7.34 -18.98 -9.65
CA ASP A 77 6.78 -19.97 -10.58
C ASP A 77 7.10 -21.42 -10.11
N PRO A 78 6.10 -22.21 -9.65
CA PRO A 78 6.37 -23.56 -9.16
C PRO A 78 6.80 -24.51 -10.30
N PHE A 79 6.51 -24.16 -11.55
CA PHE A 79 6.86 -24.95 -12.73
C PHE A 79 8.24 -24.60 -13.29
N ALA A 80 8.93 -23.59 -12.76
CA ALA A 80 10.28 -23.17 -13.16
C ALA A 80 10.41 -22.93 -14.69
N GLY A 81 9.45 -22.22 -15.27
CA GLY A 81 9.39 -21.87 -16.69
C GLY A 81 8.85 -22.98 -17.60
N ARG A 82 8.47 -24.14 -17.05
CA ARG A 82 7.82 -25.20 -17.83
C ARG A 82 6.39 -24.80 -18.19
N LYS A 83 5.89 -25.40 -19.27
CA LYS A 83 4.52 -25.18 -19.75
C LYS A 83 3.50 -25.50 -18.64
N LEU A 84 2.62 -24.54 -18.37
CA LEU A 84 1.49 -24.73 -17.46
C LEU A 84 0.49 -25.74 -18.04
N PRO A 85 -0.20 -26.53 -17.17
CA PRO A 85 -1.40 -27.26 -17.56
C PRO A 85 -2.41 -26.38 -18.28
N ALA A 86 -3.19 -26.96 -19.20
CA ALA A 86 -4.06 -26.19 -20.11
C ALA A 86 -5.21 -25.44 -19.38
N ASP A 87 -5.54 -25.88 -18.18
CA ASP A 87 -6.56 -25.33 -17.28
C ASP A 87 -5.99 -24.32 -16.26
N MET A 88 -4.73 -23.91 -16.41
CA MET A 88 -4.05 -22.99 -15.50
C MET A 88 -3.59 -21.73 -16.23
N ALA A 89 -3.65 -20.62 -15.51
CA ALA A 89 -3.14 -19.34 -15.96
C ALA A 89 -2.24 -18.73 -14.87
N PRO A 90 -1.13 -18.08 -15.24
CA PRO A 90 -0.40 -17.25 -14.31
C PRO A 90 -1.24 -16.00 -13.98
N ALA A 91 -1.11 -15.51 -12.76
CA ALA A 91 -1.61 -14.19 -12.38
C ALA A 91 -0.41 -13.25 -12.22
N GLU A 92 -0.51 -12.05 -12.79
CA GLU A 92 0.49 -11.01 -12.55
C GLU A 92 0.39 -10.51 -11.11
N SER A 93 1.53 -10.40 -10.43
CA SER A 93 1.62 -9.78 -9.13
C SER A 93 2.76 -8.75 -9.09
N LEU A 94 2.66 -7.82 -8.16
CA LEU A 94 3.72 -6.86 -7.90
C LEU A 94 4.94 -7.58 -7.30
N GLY A 95 6.03 -7.67 -8.06
CA GLY A 95 7.28 -8.28 -7.59
C GLY A 95 8.22 -7.30 -6.89
N ALA A 96 8.33 -6.07 -7.40
CA ALA A 96 9.25 -5.06 -6.91
C ALA A 96 8.77 -3.64 -7.27
N PHE A 97 9.32 -2.66 -6.57
CA PHE A 97 9.23 -1.25 -6.94
C PHE A 97 10.54 -0.81 -7.59
N LEU A 98 10.44 -0.07 -8.70
CA LEU A 98 11.55 0.75 -9.20
C LEU A 98 11.40 2.16 -8.64
N VAL A 99 12.31 2.55 -7.76
CA VAL A 99 12.30 3.85 -7.10
C VAL A 99 13.41 4.73 -7.65
N VAL A 100 13.08 5.99 -7.94
CA VAL A 100 14.05 7.02 -8.30
C VAL A 100 14.28 7.93 -7.10
N THR A 101 15.44 7.81 -6.49
CA THR A 101 15.89 8.62 -5.35
C THR A 101 16.83 9.73 -5.84
N LEU A 102 16.41 10.99 -5.69
CA LEU A 102 17.18 12.15 -6.15
C LEU A 102 18.27 12.54 -5.15
N ASN A 103 19.41 13.03 -5.64
CA ASN A 103 20.45 13.62 -4.81
C ASN A 103 20.07 15.06 -4.44
N PRO A 104 19.75 15.38 -3.18
CA PRO A 104 19.43 16.76 -2.81
C PRO A 104 20.64 17.69 -2.91
N ALA A 105 21.87 17.16 -2.91
CA ALA A 105 23.09 17.93 -3.09
C ALA A 105 23.46 18.17 -4.57
N ALA A 106 22.74 17.57 -5.53
CA ALA A 106 22.99 17.81 -6.93
C ALA A 106 22.50 19.22 -7.35
N PRO A 107 23.24 19.93 -8.23
CA PRO A 107 22.80 21.23 -8.72
C PRO A 107 21.42 21.15 -9.41
N GLY A 108 20.54 22.10 -9.07
CA GLY A 108 19.20 22.21 -9.68
C GLY A 108 18.12 21.32 -9.06
N PHE A 109 18.36 20.76 -7.85
CA PHE A 109 17.39 20.00 -7.04
C PHE A 109 16.89 20.79 -5.81
N ASP A 110 17.05 22.11 -5.84
CA ASP A 110 16.80 23.06 -4.77
C ASP A 110 15.31 23.17 -4.39
N THR A 111 14.41 23.24 -5.37
CA THR A 111 12.96 23.34 -5.11
C THR A 111 12.22 22.02 -5.34
N ALA A 112 11.06 21.85 -4.71
CA ALA A 112 10.22 20.67 -4.88
C ALA A 112 9.77 20.50 -6.34
N GLU A 113 9.44 21.60 -7.01
CA GLU A 113 8.98 21.63 -8.40
C GLU A 113 10.08 21.15 -9.35
N ARG A 114 11.32 21.64 -9.16
CA ARG A 114 12.48 21.20 -9.94
C ARG A 114 12.77 19.72 -9.72
N ARG A 115 12.70 19.24 -8.47
CA ARG A 115 12.84 17.81 -8.15
C ARG A 115 11.79 16.97 -8.88
N CYS A 116 10.52 17.39 -8.85
CA CYS A 116 9.44 16.69 -9.54
C CYS A 116 9.61 16.71 -11.08
N GLU A 117 10.03 17.83 -11.67
CA GLU A 117 10.32 17.90 -13.10
C GLU A 117 11.46 16.96 -13.50
N ARG A 118 12.57 16.96 -12.74
CA ARG A 118 13.73 16.11 -12.99
C ARG A 118 13.38 14.63 -12.83
N ALA A 119 12.61 14.26 -11.81
CA ALA A 119 12.12 12.88 -11.66
C ALA A 119 11.35 12.41 -12.90
N ARG A 120 10.45 13.24 -13.45
CA ARG A 120 9.71 12.91 -14.69
C ARG A 120 10.63 12.72 -15.88
N ARG A 121 11.70 13.51 -15.99
CA ARG A 121 12.68 13.40 -17.06
C ARG A 121 13.57 12.16 -16.95
N ILE A 122 14.01 11.84 -15.73
CA ILE A 122 14.78 10.63 -15.44
C ILE A 122 13.96 9.40 -15.82
N VAL A 123 12.74 9.31 -15.29
CA VAL A 123 11.82 8.21 -15.57
C VAL A 123 11.53 8.09 -17.07
N GLY A 124 11.31 9.20 -17.77
CA GLY A 124 11.09 9.21 -19.22
C GLY A 124 12.30 8.82 -20.05
N SER A 125 13.49 8.75 -19.44
CA SER A 125 14.73 8.35 -20.11
C SER A 125 15.12 6.89 -19.81
N LEU A 126 14.41 6.20 -18.90
CA LEU A 126 14.64 4.78 -18.63
C LEU A 126 14.27 3.93 -19.85
N VAL A 127 15.01 2.84 -20.03
CA VAL A 127 14.79 1.86 -21.10
C VAL A 127 13.43 1.19 -20.89
N PRO A 128 12.48 1.33 -21.83
CA PRO A 128 11.19 0.65 -21.73
C PRO A 128 11.37 -0.87 -21.72
N ASP A 129 10.65 -1.56 -20.83
CA ASP A 129 10.67 -3.01 -20.73
C ASP A 129 9.28 -3.49 -20.28
N PRO A 130 8.73 -4.58 -20.85
CA PRO A 130 7.39 -5.06 -20.49
C PRO A 130 7.27 -5.56 -19.05
N SER A 131 8.38 -5.83 -18.35
CA SER A 131 8.40 -6.29 -16.96
C SER A 131 8.17 -5.19 -15.92
N TRP A 132 8.13 -3.92 -16.34
CA TRP A 132 7.78 -2.82 -15.46
C TRP A 132 6.90 -1.79 -16.17
N THR A 133 6.10 -1.08 -15.38
CA THR A 133 5.24 -0.02 -15.88
C THR A 133 5.36 1.20 -14.99
N LEU A 134 5.30 2.38 -15.61
CA LEU A 134 5.35 3.63 -14.88
C LEU A 134 4.00 3.91 -14.24
N HIS A 135 4.00 4.10 -12.93
CA HIS A 135 2.88 4.66 -12.20
C HIS A 135 3.20 6.05 -11.66
N ALA A 136 2.28 6.98 -11.87
CA ALA A 136 2.35 8.35 -11.36
C ALA A 136 2.28 8.44 -9.84
N TYR A 137 1.70 7.41 -9.23
CA TYR A 137 1.38 7.34 -7.83
C TYR A 137 1.90 6.01 -7.26
N PRO A 138 2.41 5.99 -6.00
CA PRO A 138 2.91 4.77 -5.40
C PRO A 138 1.80 3.74 -5.08
N VAL A 139 0.52 4.16 -5.11
CA VAL A 139 -0.64 3.26 -5.14
C VAL A 139 -0.86 2.81 -6.58
N THR A 140 -0.36 1.62 -6.91
CA THR A 140 -0.50 0.99 -8.23
C THR A 140 -1.79 0.16 -8.32
N PRO A 141 -2.27 -0.23 -9.52
CA PRO A 141 -3.43 -1.12 -9.70
C PRO A 141 -3.33 -2.47 -8.97
N TYR A 142 -2.13 -2.84 -8.53
CA TYR A 142 -1.89 -4.05 -7.75
C TYR A 142 -2.19 -3.89 -6.25
N HIS A 143 -2.66 -2.72 -5.81
CA HIS A 143 -3.05 -2.44 -4.41
C HIS A 143 -4.56 -2.47 -4.24
N ALA A 144 -5.03 -2.97 -3.09
CA ALA A 144 -6.47 -3.01 -2.76
C ALA A 144 -7.11 -1.61 -2.74
N ASP A 145 -6.34 -0.58 -2.39
CA ASP A 145 -6.82 0.80 -2.27
C ASP A 145 -6.84 1.55 -3.61
N TYR A 146 -6.40 0.94 -4.71
CA TYR A 146 -6.34 1.62 -6.01
C TYR A 146 -7.71 2.14 -6.46
N LEU A 147 -8.78 1.37 -6.21
CA LEU A 147 -10.13 1.75 -6.61
C LEU A 147 -10.63 3.02 -5.92
N GLU A 148 -10.19 3.27 -4.68
CA GLU A 148 -10.58 4.47 -3.91
C GLU A 148 -9.87 5.74 -4.41
N HIS A 149 -8.87 5.59 -5.28
CA HIS A 149 -8.00 6.68 -5.72
C HIS A 149 -7.81 6.72 -7.23
N ALA A 150 -8.59 5.96 -8.00
CA ALA A 150 -8.44 5.88 -9.46
C ALA A 150 -8.61 7.25 -10.14
N ASP A 151 -9.35 8.16 -9.52
CA ASP A 151 -9.53 9.56 -9.92
C ASP A 151 -8.26 10.42 -9.70
N LEU A 152 -7.44 10.06 -8.72
CA LEU A 152 -6.16 10.71 -8.39
C LEU A 152 -4.98 10.15 -9.19
N VAL A 153 -5.22 9.26 -10.16
CA VAL A 153 -4.20 8.73 -11.07
C VAL A 153 -4.28 9.42 -12.44
N PRO A 154 -4.01 10.74 -12.57
CA PRO A 154 -3.74 11.29 -13.88
C PRO A 154 -2.43 10.68 -14.39
N ALA A 155 -2.38 10.39 -15.69
CA ALA A 155 -1.15 9.93 -16.33
C ALA A 155 -0.08 11.03 -16.20
N ILE A 156 0.97 10.77 -15.41
CA ILE A 156 2.19 11.57 -15.50
C ILE A 156 2.79 11.30 -16.86
N LYS A 157 2.83 12.32 -17.71
CA LYS A 157 3.59 12.28 -18.95
C LYS A 157 5.06 12.42 -18.58
N ALA A 158 5.78 11.31 -18.64
CA ALA A 158 7.23 11.34 -18.63
C ALA A 158 7.72 12.07 -19.89
N SER A 159 8.81 12.81 -19.76
CA SER A 159 9.39 13.57 -20.87
C SER A 159 10.89 13.32 -20.94
N ALA A 160 11.36 12.67 -21.99
CA ALA A 160 12.80 12.55 -22.21
C ALA A 160 13.40 13.94 -22.51
N GLY A 161 14.66 14.18 -22.14
CA GLY A 161 15.29 15.45 -22.54
C GLY A 161 16.61 15.85 -21.92
N ASP A 162 17.14 15.11 -20.94
CA ASP A 162 18.40 15.48 -20.28
C ASP A 162 19.34 14.26 -20.14
N THR A 163 20.64 14.53 -20.06
CA THR A 163 21.64 13.52 -19.68
C THR A 163 21.75 13.50 -18.16
N PHE A 164 21.35 12.40 -17.53
CA PHE A 164 21.44 12.22 -16.08
C PHE A 164 22.55 11.24 -15.71
N ARG A 165 23.25 11.52 -14.61
CA ARG A 165 24.21 10.59 -14.01
C ARG A 165 23.46 9.70 -13.03
N LEU A 166 23.06 8.53 -13.52
CA LEU A 166 22.27 7.58 -12.75
C LEU A 166 23.16 6.50 -12.14
N ARG A 167 22.95 6.27 -10.84
CA ARG A 167 23.34 5.01 -10.20
C ARG A 167 22.17 4.03 -10.35
N ALA A 168 22.48 2.77 -10.61
CA ALA A 168 21.48 1.71 -10.68
C ALA A 168 21.82 0.64 -9.64
N ARG A 169 20.80 0.15 -8.92
CA ARG A 169 20.95 -0.90 -7.91
C ARG A 169 19.89 -1.97 -8.10
N GLY A 170 20.34 -3.19 -8.36
CA GLY A 170 19.47 -4.34 -8.61
C GLY A 170 19.30 -4.64 -10.10
N PRO A 171 19.04 -5.91 -10.46
CA PRO A 171 18.98 -6.36 -11.86
C PRO A 171 17.99 -5.58 -12.73
N LEU A 172 16.79 -5.28 -12.23
CA LEU A 172 15.77 -4.53 -12.98
C LEU A 172 16.17 -3.07 -13.17
N ALA A 173 16.71 -2.43 -12.13
CA ALA A 173 17.17 -1.05 -12.21
C ALA A 173 18.37 -0.90 -13.16
N GLU A 174 19.28 -1.87 -13.19
CA GLU A 174 20.42 -1.88 -14.12
C GLU A 174 19.96 -2.00 -15.57
N ARG A 175 18.99 -2.88 -15.86
CA ARG A 175 18.37 -2.98 -17.19
C ARG A 175 17.64 -1.69 -17.57
N ALA A 176 16.85 -1.12 -16.66
CA ALA A 176 16.11 0.11 -16.89
C ALA A 176 17.02 1.32 -17.10
N ALA A 177 18.13 1.43 -16.37
CA ALA A 177 19.10 2.52 -16.53
C ALA A 177 19.88 2.39 -17.85
N GLY A 178 20.21 1.17 -18.29
CA GLY A 178 20.91 0.90 -19.54
C GLY A 178 22.17 1.77 -19.70
N LYS A 179 22.23 2.58 -20.76
CA LYS A 179 23.37 3.46 -21.07
C LYS A 179 23.46 4.72 -20.19
N LEU A 180 22.43 5.04 -19.42
CA LEU A 180 22.44 6.18 -18.48
C LEU A 180 23.23 5.87 -17.21
N ARG A 181 23.61 4.61 -17.00
CA ARG A 181 24.42 4.20 -15.85
C ARG A 181 25.80 4.82 -15.94
N THR A 182 26.13 5.68 -15.00
CA THR A 182 27.49 6.17 -14.81
C THR A 182 28.26 5.21 -13.91
N ALA A 183 29.40 4.69 -14.40
CA ALA A 183 30.37 3.99 -13.57
C ALA A 183 31.13 5.02 -12.73
N ASP A 184 30.93 4.96 -11.41
CA ASP A 184 31.58 5.69 -10.30
C ASP A 184 31.90 7.19 -10.46
N GLY A 185 31.23 8.03 -9.63
CA GLY A 185 31.51 9.47 -9.55
C GLY A 185 30.33 10.30 -9.02
N ALA A 186 30.31 11.57 -9.42
CA ALA A 186 29.21 12.49 -9.12
C ALA A 186 27.90 11.99 -9.75
N TRP A 187 26.81 12.02 -8.98
CA TRP A 187 25.52 11.42 -9.33
C TRP A 187 24.36 12.38 -9.09
N ASP A 188 23.33 12.27 -9.92
CA ASP A 188 22.13 13.11 -9.86
C ASP A 188 20.96 12.36 -9.22
N ALA A 189 20.82 11.07 -9.54
CA ALA A 189 19.80 10.21 -8.95
C ALA A 189 20.26 8.75 -8.87
N THR A 190 19.59 7.98 -8.03
CA THR A 190 19.73 6.54 -7.93
C THR A 190 18.41 5.91 -8.33
N VAL A 191 18.47 4.95 -9.25
CA VAL A 191 17.36 4.06 -9.58
C VAL A 191 17.62 2.76 -8.83
N GLU A 192 16.70 2.35 -7.97
CA GLU A 192 16.83 1.15 -7.17
C GLU A 192 15.62 0.24 -7.34
N GLU A 193 15.90 -1.05 -7.52
CA GLU A 193 14.90 -2.11 -7.41
C GLU A 193 14.79 -2.49 -5.94
N ILE A 194 13.59 -2.31 -5.38
CA ILE A 194 13.25 -2.74 -4.02
C ILE A 194 12.23 -3.87 -4.15
N THR A 195 12.66 -5.10 -3.86
CA THR A 195 11.76 -6.26 -3.94
C THR A 195 10.69 -6.16 -2.86
N LEU A 196 9.50 -6.70 -3.13
CA LEU A 196 8.44 -6.73 -2.12
C LEU A 196 8.86 -7.51 -0.87
N ASP A 197 9.65 -8.57 -1.05
CA ASP A 197 10.25 -9.34 0.05
C ASP A 197 11.18 -8.49 0.92
N GLU A 198 12.08 -7.70 0.31
CA GLU A 198 12.97 -6.79 1.02
C GLU A 198 12.20 -5.69 1.75
N LEU A 199 11.23 -5.06 1.07
CA LEU A 199 10.40 -4.00 1.64
C LEU A 199 9.66 -4.46 2.90
N LEU A 200 9.17 -5.70 2.87
CA LEU A 200 8.38 -6.30 3.95
C LEU A 200 9.23 -7.04 4.98
N ALA A 201 10.50 -7.34 4.72
CA ALA A 201 11.34 -8.17 5.59
C ALA A 201 11.34 -7.67 7.05
N ALA A 202 11.47 -6.36 7.26
CA ALA A 202 11.45 -5.75 8.58
C ALA A 202 10.08 -5.78 9.28
N GLN A 203 9.00 -6.04 8.53
CA GLN A 203 7.62 -6.09 9.02
C GLN A 203 7.12 -7.52 9.22
N ARG A 204 7.91 -8.53 8.82
CA ARG A 204 7.63 -9.95 9.09
C ARG A 204 7.85 -10.25 10.56
N THR A 205 6.92 -9.83 11.41
CA THR A 205 6.86 -10.30 12.80
C THR A 205 6.12 -11.63 12.82
N GLY A 206 6.84 -12.71 13.13
CA GLY A 206 6.24 -14.03 13.33
C GLY A 206 6.54 -14.58 14.71
N LEU A 207 5.50 -14.95 15.46
CA LEU A 207 5.61 -15.92 16.53
C LEU A 207 5.39 -17.31 15.91
N ASN A 208 6.28 -18.26 16.17
CA ASN A 208 6.18 -19.66 15.71
C ASN A 208 6.14 -19.87 14.18
N GLY A 209 6.91 -19.10 13.41
CA GLY A 209 7.06 -19.32 11.95
C GLY A 209 5.84 -18.94 11.11
N SER A 210 4.79 -18.40 11.72
CA SER A 210 3.66 -17.79 11.00
C SER A 210 4.02 -16.36 10.62
N LEU A 211 3.79 -15.99 9.36
CA LEU A 211 3.67 -14.59 8.98
C LEU A 211 2.48 -14.02 9.74
N GLY A 212 2.74 -13.19 10.76
CA GLY A 212 1.68 -12.39 11.37
C GLY A 212 0.90 -11.67 10.26
N PRO A 213 -0.42 -11.49 10.41
CA PRO A 213 -1.28 -11.13 9.30
C PRO A 213 -0.84 -9.83 8.64
N LEU A 214 -0.22 -9.95 7.46
CA LEU A 214 0.22 -8.81 6.64
C LEU A 214 -0.97 -7.94 6.20
N TRP A 215 -2.20 -8.46 6.32
CA TRP A 215 -3.46 -7.76 6.03
C TRP A 215 -3.95 -6.81 7.14
N VAL A 216 -3.25 -6.71 8.28
CA VAL A 216 -3.66 -5.77 9.34
C VAL A 216 -3.44 -4.33 8.92
N LYS A 217 -2.48 -4.07 8.03
CA LYS A 217 -2.20 -2.72 7.55
C LYS A 217 -2.91 -2.47 6.23
N ARG A 218 -3.89 -1.58 6.28
CA ARG A 218 -4.69 -1.09 5.15
C ARG A 218 -4.13 0.25 4.67
N GLY A 219 -4.54 0.70 3.49
CA GLY A 219 -4.10 1.98 2.97
C GLY A 219 -2.67 1.93 2.42
N TRP A 220 -2.07 3.11 2.29
CA TRP A 220 -0.82 3.37 1.59
C TRP A 220 0.44 2.86 2.30
N TYR A 221 0.38 1.69 2.91
CA TYR A 221 1.44 1.18 3.77
C TYR A 221 2.73 0.85 3.00
N HIS A 222 2.65 0.21 1.82
CA HIS A 222 3.84 0.01 0.98
C HIS A 222 4.45 1.34 0.53
N ALA A 223 3.62 2.30 0.11
CA ALA A 223 4.08 3.64 -0.24
C ALA A 223 4.77 4.33 0.95
N TRP A 224 4.20 4.21 2.15
CA TRP A 224 4.82 4.68 3.38
C TRP A 224 6.16 3.99 3.64
N LEU A 225 6.26 2.67 3.47
CA LEU A 225 7.52 1.94 3.64
C LEU A 225 8.61 2.45 2.68
N LEU A 226 8.25 2.75 1.43
CA LEU A 226 9.17 3.33 0.44
C LEU A 226 9.60 4.76 0.82
N HIS A 227 8.69 5.57 1.37
CA HIS A 227 8.94 6.99 1.63
C HIS A 227 9.50 7.30 3.02
N ASN A 228 9.27 6.47 4.04
CA ASN A 228 9.51 6.84 5.43
C ASN A 228 10.95 7.30 5.71
N GLY A 229 11.94 6.69 5.05
CA GLY A 229 13.35 7.02 5.19
C GLY A 229 13.71 8.39 4.62
N SER A 230 12.91 8.89 3.68
CA SER A 230 13.07 10.20 3.04
C SER A 230 12.39 11.35 3.78
N VAL A 231 11.50 11.06 4.74
CA VAL A 231 10.80 12.10 5.53
C VAL A 231 11.76 12.69 6.54
N ALA A 232 12.27 13.90 6.31
CA ALA A 232 13.28 14.51 7.18
C ALA A 232 12.76 14.89 8.58
N ASP A 233 11.48 15.29 8.69
CA ASP A 233 10.87 15.68 9.96
C ASP A 233 10.48 14.45 10.81
N PRO A 234 11.11 14.26 11.99
CA PRO A 234 10.81 13.13 12.87
C PRO A 234 9.36 13.14 13.40
N ALA A 235 8.78 14.31 13.64
CA ALA A 235 7.42 14.43 14.18
C ALA A 235 6.38 14.06 13.11
N ALA A 236 6.52 14.60 11.89
CA ALA A 236 5.70 14.19 10.76
C ALA A 236 5.85 12.68 10.46
N ARG A 237 7.08 12.15 10.56
CA ARG A 237 7.34 10.72 10.37
C ARG A 237 6.60 9.88 11.42
N GLN A 238 6.61 10.29 12.68
CA GLN A 238 5.91 9.59 13.76
C GLN A 238 4.39 9.59 13.55
N VAL A 239 3.79 10.75 13.28
CA VAL A 239 2.34 10.88 13.03
C VAL A 239 1.90 9.99 11.85
N ALA A 240 2.66 10.02 10.75
CA ALA A 240 2.40 9.16 9.60
C ALA A 240 2.54 7.67 9.96
N THR A 241 3.55 7.29 10.75
CA THR A 241 3.73 5.89 11.21
C THR A 241 2.53 5.41 12.02
N GLU A 242 1.96 6.26 12.87
CA GLU A 242 0.82 5.95 13.71
C GLU A 242 -0.48 5.79 12.91
N SER A 243 -0.57 6.38 11.72
CA SER A 243 -1.73 6.24 10.83
C SER A 243 -1.82 4.87 10.14
N TYR A 244 -0.73 4.09 10.14
CA TYR A 244 -0.66 2.77 9.49
C TYR A 244 -0.45 1.62 10.50
N ARG A 245 -1.12 1.68 11.66
CA ARG A 245 -1.11 0.62 12.69
C ARG A 245 -2.31 -0.31 12.57
#